data_AF-A0A950KD80-F1
#
_entry.id   AF-A0A950KD80-F1
#
_cell.length_a   1.000
_cell.length_b   1.000
_cell.length_c   1.000
_cell.angle_alpha   90.00
_cell.angle_beta   90.00
_cell.angle_gamma   90.00
#
_symmetry.space_group_name_H-M   'P 1'
#
loop_
_entity.id
_entity.type
_entity.pdbx_description
1 polymer ?
#
loop_
_entity_poly.entity_id
_entity_poly.type
_entity_poly.pdbx_seq_one_letter_code
_entity_poly.pdbx_strand_id
1 'polypeptide(L)' 'MVDPEVPTDIFVHFSVIQADGFKTLNEGETVEYELYQDEKGAKARNVVRTIVS' A
#
# COMPACT_ATOMS: atom_id res chain seq x y z
N MET A 1 5.83 18.29 1.83
CA MET A 1 7.19 17.72 1.76
C MET A 1 6.97 16.23 1.69
N VAL A 2 7.03 15.64 0.49
CA VAL A 2 7.03 14.18 0.36
C VAL A 2 8.44 13.74 0.71
N ASP A 3 8.57 12.86 1.69
CA ASP A 3 9.86 12.33 2.08
C ASP A 3 10.52 11.70 0.85
N PRO A 4 11.74 12.12 0.47
CA PRO A 4 12.39 11.71 -0.78
C PRO A 4 12.71 10.20 -0.83
N GLU A 5 12.48 9.49 0.26
CA GLU A 5 12.71 8.06 0.41
C GLU A 5 11.49 7.22 0.04
N VAL A 6 10.31 7.85 -0.10
CA VAL A 6 9.10 7.14 -0.53
C VAL A 6 9.01 7.21 -2.06
N PRO A 7 9.14 6.07 -2.77
CA PRO A 7 8.98 6.06 -4.21
C PRO A 7 7.57 6.55 -4.58
N THR A 8 7.50 7.48 -5.54
CA THR A 8 6.23 8.07 -6.00
C THR A 8 5.30 7.06 -6.67
N ASP A 9 5.85 5.95 -7.16
CA ASP A 9 5.12 4.88 -7.85
C ASP A 9 5.35 3.56 -7.13
N ILE A 10 4.38 3.17 -6.30
CA ILE A 10 4.36 1.88 -5.59
C ILE A 10 3.22 1.05 -6.17
N PHE A 11 3.55 -0.13 -6.70
CA PHE A 11 2.53 -1.03 -7.21
C PHE A 11 1.91 -1.84 -6.07
N VAL A 12 0.58 -1.77 -5.94
CA VAL A 12 -0.20 -2.51 -4.95
C VAL A 12 -1.09 -3.51 -5.66
N HIS A 13 -0.94 -4.80 -5.34
CA HIS A 13 -1.84 -5.83 -5.86
C HIS A 13 -2.96 -6.11 -4.84
N PHE A 14 -4.22 -6.21 -5.26
CA PHE A 14 -5.35 -6.44 -4.35
C PHE A 14 -5.20 -7.69 -3.46
N SER A 15 -4.44 -8.69 -3.93
CA SER A 15 -4.17 -9.92 -3.17
C SER A 15 -3.44 -9.67 -1.84
N VAL A 16 -2.57 -8.66 -1.78
CA VAL A 16 -1.76 -8.33 -0.60
C VAL A 16 -2.51 -7.46 0.42
N ILE A 17 -3.75 -7.06 0.12
CA ILE A 17 -4.59 -6.27 1.02
C ILE A 17 -5.19 -7.21 2.07
N GLN A 18 -4.86 -6.94 3.32
CA GLN A 18 -5.37 -7.56 4.53
C GLN A 18 -6.65 -6.82 4.93
N ALA A 19 -7.80 -7.33 4.48
CA ALA A 19 -9.12 -6.82 4.84
C ALA A 19 -10.10 -7.98 4.94
N ASP A 20 -10.97 -7.95 5.95
CA ASP A 20 -12.08 -8.89 6.08
C ASP A 20 -13.20 -8.47 5.11
N GLY A 21 -13.30 -9.16 3.98
CA GLY A 21 -14.28 -8.89 2.91
C GLY A 21 -13.68 -8.28 1.64
N PHE A 22 -14.24 -7.18 1.15
CA PHE A 22 -13.81 -6.55 -0.11
C PHE A 22 -12.41 -5.95 0.02
N LYS A 23 -11.46 -6.43 -0.79
CA LYS A 23 -10.05 -6.01 -0.83
C LYS A 23 -9.83 -4.84 -1.79
N THR A 24 -10.40 -3.69 -1.48
CA THR A 24 -10.29 -2.44 -2.27
C THR A 24 -9.79 -1.28 -1.44
N LEU A 25 -8.94 -0.42 -1.98
CA LEU A 25 -8.57 0.82 -1.30
C LEU A 25 -9.40 1.95 -1.89
N ASN A 26 -9.93 2.82 -1.03
CA ASN A 26 -10.59 4.03 -1.50
C ASN A 26 -9.54 5.12 -1.75
N GLU A 27 -9.83 6.01 -2.71
CA GLU A 27 -8.96 7.16 -2.93
C GLU A 27 -8.95 8.05 -1.67
N GLY A 28 -7.76 8.42 -1.20
CA GLY A 28 -7.56 9.17 0.05
C GLY A 28 -7.57 8.32 1.33
N GLU A 29 -7.75 7.00 1.23
CA GLU A 29 -7.64 6.10 2.38
C GLU A 29 -6.18 5.97 2.84
N THR A 30 -5.95 6.11 4.15
CA THR A 30 -4.62 5.89 4.72
C THR A 30 -4.44 4.40 4.98
N VAL A 31 -3.31 3.87 4.52
CA VAL A 31 -2.96 2.46 4.65
C VAL A 31 -1.55 2.31 5.16
N GLU A 32 -1.33 1.27 5.95
CA GLU A 32 -0.02 0.78 6.29
C GLU A 32 0.37 -0.32 5.32
N TYR A 33 1.62 -0.31 4.89
CA TYR A 33 2.15 -1.32 3.99
C TYR A 33 3.63 -1.49 4.23
N GLU A 34 4.14 -2.67 3.86
CA GLU A 34 5.57 -2.91 3.77
C GLU A 34 6.03 -2.65 2.33
N LEU A 35 6.95 -1.70 2.16
CA LEU A 35 7.62 -1.48 0.88
C LEU A 35 8.63 -2.61 0.64
N TYR A 36 8.57 -3.23 -0.53
CA TYR A 36 9.60 -4.16 -1.00
C TYR A 36 10.00 -3.81 -2.43
N GLN A 37 11.27 -4.03 -2.76
CA GLN A 37 11.82 -3.77 -4.09
C GLN A 37 12.16 -5.10 -4.76
N ASP A 38 11.67 -5.32 -5.98
CA ASP A 38 12.03 -6.46 -6.81
C ASP A 38 12.56 -6.03 -8.17
N GLU A 39 12.89 -7.00 -9.02
CA GLU A 39 13.39 -6.79 -10.39
C GLU A 39 12.48 -5.90 -11.26
N LYS A 40 11.19 -5.75 -10.91
CA LYS A 40 10.24 -4.88 -11.62
C LYS A 40 10.00 -3.51 -10.96
N GLY A 41 10.62 -3.22 -9.82
CA GLY A 41 10.46 -1.94 -9.11
C GLY A 41 9.92 -2.06 -7.69
N ALA A 42 9.47 -0.92 -7.13
CA ALA A 42 8.92 -0.83 -5.78
C ALA A 42 7.46 -1.33 -5.73
N LYS A 43 7.16 -2.19 -4.77
CA LYS A 43 5.85 -2.80 -4.57
C LYS A 43 5.49 -2.82 -3.10
N ALA A 44 4.19 -2.84 -2.83
CA ALA A 44 3.66 -2.99 -1.47
C ALA A 44 3.30 -4.45 -1.17
N ARG A 45 3.53 -4.89 0.06
CA ARG A 45 3.00 -6.14 0.61
C ARG A 45 2.40 -5.88 2.00
N ASN A 46 1.62 -6.83 2.50
CA ASN A 46 0.96 -6.75 3.81
C ASN A 46 0.22 -5.42 4.02
N VAL A 47 -0.62 -5.05 3.06
CA VAL A 47 -1.33 -3.76 3.08
C VAL A 47 -2.50 -3.84 4.05
N VAL A 48 -2.52 -3.00 5.07
CA VAL A 48 -3.54 -2.93 6.12
C VAL A 48 -4.19 -1.55 6.09
N ARG A 49 -5.51 -1.49 6.19
CA ARG A 49 -6.22 -0.20 6.26
C ARG A 49 -6.06 0.43 7.63
N THR A 50 -5.59 1.67 7.68
CA THR A 50 -5.58 2.45 8.91
C THR A 50 -6.94 3.13 9.03
N ILE A 51 -7.85 2.53 9.79
CA ILE A 51 -9.15 3.13 10.08
C ILE A 51 -8.96 4.21 11.14
N VAL A 52 -8.82 5.47 10.70
CA VAL A 52 -8.93 6.63 11.58
C VAL A 52 -10.41 6.85 11.89
N SER A 53 -10.77 6.70 13.17
CA SER A 53 -12.13 6.94 13.69
C SER A 53 -12.33 8.41 14.06
#